data_AF-A0A482RNW3-F1
#
_entry.id   AF-A0A482RNW3-F1
#
_cell.length_a   1.000
_cell.length_b   1.000
_cell.length_c   1.000
_cell.angle_alpha   90.00
_cell.angle_beta   90.00
_cell.angle_gamma   90.00
#
_symmetry.space_group_name_H-M   'P 1'
#
loop_
_entity.id
_entity.type
_entity.pdbx_description
1 polymer ?
#
loop_
_entity_poly.entity_id
_entity_poly.type
_entity_poly.pdbx_seq_one_letter_code
_entity_poly.pdbx_strand_id
1 'polypeptide(L)'
;MDTEVAFTGEAANAVDGCGYMPLHVAAAVGNADVLTQLVSAGAEVGAVTKDGRTPLHIACGNGHASCVRALLDAGANKEAADINGATPLYIACQKGHEACVRAMLDAGANKEAAQKDGWTPLHIACSNGHEACVRVLLHADANKEATSKSGATPLHVACQEGHEACVRVLLGAGANKDAANSWVYTPLYIACQNGHQACVRALLEAGANTEATKTGGYTSLYIACLKGHEACVRMLLGAGANTEAVNMKGWTPLYVACYQGHNACVSALVEVGANMEAVNKFGATPLFIACYQGHETCVRVLLDAGANIEAADEDGATPLHIACYNGHQACVRAMLGAGANMEAVNNICRTALHVACFQGHEVCARALLGAGANVEAADNNSWTPLFLACLQGHLACVRALLDTGAYVEAVANNGRTPLHAACSNGHAACVCALLHAGSHRGAAMQPDFGRIASTACT
;
A
#
# COMPACT_ATOMS: atom_id res chain seq x y z
N MET A 1 -48.35 -51.57 -21.37
CA MET A 1 -47.67 -52.21 -20.23
C MET A 1 -46.74 -51.17 -19.67
N ASP A 2 -47.32 -50.26 -18.89
CA ASP A 2 -46.57 -49.26 -18.14
C ASP A 2 -46.09 -49.95 -16.88
N THR A 3 -44.82 -50.34 -16.85
CA THR A 3 -44.16 -50.73 -15.61
C THR A 3 -43.83 -49.44 -14.87
N GLU A 4 -44.80 -48.89 -14.15
CA GLU A 4 -44.50 -47.97 -13.04
C GLU A 4 -43.64 -48.76 -12.06
N VAL A 5 -42.34 -48.51 -12.11
CA VAL A 5 -41.42 -48.95 -11.08
C VAL A 5 -41.78 -48.12 -9.85
N ALA A 6 -42.68 -48.64 -9.03
CA ALA A 6 -42.98 -48.06 -7.73
C ALA A 6 -41.67 -48.11 -6.92
N PHE A 7 -40.96 -46.99 -6.88
CA PHE A 7 -39.81 -46.83 -6.00
C PHE A 7 -40.29 -47.13 -4.58
N THR A 8 -39.80 -48.21 -3.99
CA THR A 8 -40.04 -48.47 -2.57
C THR A 8 -39.29 -47.44 -1.75
N GLY A 9 -39.85 -47.03 -0.60
CA GLY A 9 -39.22 -46.02 0.26
C GLY A 9 -37.79 -46.39 0.70
N GLU A 10 -37.43 -47.67 0.74
CA GLU A 10 -36.05 -48.12 0.99
C GLU A 10 -35.08 -47.76 -0.15
N ALA A 11 -35.48 -47.95 -1.42
CA ALA A 11 -34.64 -47.63 -2.56
C ALA A 11 -34.51 -46.10 -2.75
N ALA A 12 -35.57 -45.35 -2.47
CA ALA A 12 -35.59 -43.89 -2.55
C ALA A 12 -34.64 -43.23 -1.54
N ASN A 13 -34.33 -43.91 -0.43
CA ASN A 13 -33.49 -43.44 0.67
C ASN A 13 -32.12 -44.13 0.76
N ALA A 14 -31.75 -44.93 -0.24
CA ALA A 14 -30.45 -45.58 -0.26
C ALA A 14 -29.31 -44.53 -0.28
N VAL A 15 -28.27 -44.74 0.54
CA VAL A 15 -27.15 -43.80 0.66
C VAL A 15 -25.90 -44.38 0.00
N ASP A 16 -25.24 -43.61 -0.85
CA ASP A 16 -23.98 -44.01 -1.48
C ASP A 16 -22.76 -43.86 -0.53
N GLY A 17 -21.57 -44.27 -0.98
CA GLY A 17 -20.34 -44.16 -0.19
C GLY A 17 -19.92 -42.72 0.17
N CYS A 18 -20.50 -41.73 -0.50
CA CYS A 18 -20.27 -40.30 -0.30
C CYS A 18 -21.34 -39.65 0.61
N GLY A 19 -22.37 -40.39 1.02
CA GLY A 19 -23.46 -39.85 1.84
C GLY A 19 -24.59 -39.23 1.01
N TYR A 20 -24.65 -39.47 -0.30
CA TYR A 20 -25.72 -38.96 -1.17
C TYR A 20 -26.86 -39.97 -1.27
N MET A 21 -28.08 -39.45 -1.25
CA MET A 21 -29.30 -40.19 -1.58
C MET A 21 -29.72 -39.89 -3.03
N PRO A 22 -30.54 -40.73 -3.66
CA PRO A 22 -31.14 -40.44 -4.97
C PRO A 22 -31.72 -39.03 -5.07
N LEU A 23 -32.36 -38.53 -4.00
CA LEU A 23 -32.91 -37.17 -3.95
C LEU A 23 -31.83 -36.08 -4.04
N HIS A 24 -30.66 -36.28 -3.42
CA HIS A 24 -29.51 -35.38 -3.56
C HIS A 24 -28.98 -35.36 -5.00
N VAL A 25 -28.92 -36.53 -5.64
CA VAL A 25 -28.46 -36.65 -7.04
C VAL A 25 -29.45 -36.01 -8.00
N ALA A 26 -30.75 -36.22 -7.82
CA ALA A 26 -31.79 -35.57 -8.63
C ALA A 26 -31.73 -34.04 -8.50
N ALA A 27 -31.55 -33.54 -7.27
CA ALA A 27 -31.33 -32.13 -7.00
C ALA A 27 -30.02 -31.59 -7.59
N ALA A 28 -28.98 -32.42 -7.71
CA ALA A 28 -27.71 -32.03 -8.34
C ALA A 28 -27.83 -31.89 -9.86
N VAL A 29 -28.52 -32.84 -10.50
CA VAL A 29 -28.73 -32.87 -11.95
C VAL A 29 -29.76 -31.83 -12.40
N GLY A 30 -30.71 -31.47 -11.53
CA GLY A 30 -31.75 -30.49 -11.84
C GLY A 30 -33.01 -31.09 -12.45
N ASN A 31 -33.24 -32.39 -12.25
CA ASN A 31 -34.43 -33.05 -12.76
C ASN A 31 -35.58 -32.96 -11.75
N ALA A 32 -36.43 -31.95 -11.90
CA ALA A 32 -37.56 -31.70 -11.00
C ALA A 32 -38.61 -32.83 -11.05
N ASP A 33 -38.84 -33.46 -12.19
CA ASP A 33 -39.82 -34.53 -12.34
C ASP A 33 -39.40 -35.78 -11.55
N VAL A 34 -38.14 -36.20 -11.72
CA VAL A 34 -37.57 -37.32 -10.95
C VAL A 34 -37.54 -36.99 -9.47
N LEU A 35 -37.25 -35.74 -9.11
CA LEU A 35 -37.28 -35.29 -7.73
C LEU A 35 -38.69 -35.44 -7.12
N THR A 36 -39.74 -34.99 -7.81
CA THR A 36 -41.13 -35.13 -7.36
C THR A 36 -41.57 -36.59 -7.25
N GLN A 37 -41.14 -37.45 -8.19
CA GLN A 37 -41.37 -38.89 -8.12
C GLN A 37 -40.71 -39.52 -6.89
N LEU A 38 -39.45 -39.17 -6.61
CA LEU A 38 -38.72 -39.67 -5.44
C LEU A 38 -39.37 -39.22 -4.13
N VAL A 39 -39.82 -37.96 -4.04
CA VAL A 39 -40.58 -37.47 -2.88
C VAL A 39 -41.88 -38.24 -2.70
N SER A 40 -42.62 -38.48 -3.78
CA SER A 40 -43.88 -39.26 -3.76
C SER A 40 -43.65 -40.72 -3.34
N ALA A 41 -42.46 -41.26 -3.63
CA ALA A 41 -42.02 -42.58 -3.21
C ALA A 41 -41.51 -42.65 -1.75
N GLY A 42 -41.55 -41.54 -1.01
CA GLY A 42 -41.13 -41.48 0.40
C GLY A 42 -39.65 -41.15 0.61
N ALA A 43 -38.99 -40.47 -0.34
CA ALA A 43 -37.64 -39.96 -0.13
C ALA A 43 -37.59 -38.92 1.01
N GLU A 44 -36.57 -39.01 1.86
CA GLU A 44 -36.36 -38.11 2.99
C GLU A 44 -35.85 -36.75 2.50
N VAL A 45 -36.74 -35.76 2.48
CA VAL A 45 -36.46 -34.40 1.99
C VAL A 45 -35.42 -33.66 2.83
N GLY A 46 -35.35 -33.98 4.13
CA GLY A 46 -34.44 -33.36 5.10
C GLY A 46 -33.09 -34.03 5.25
N ALA A 47 -32.83 -35.11 4.50
CA ALA A 47 -31.59 -35.84 4.56
C ALA A 47 -30.36 -34.95 4.30
N VAL A 48 -29.21 -35.32 4.88
CA VAL A 48 -27.98 -34.54 4.74
C VAL A 48 -26.82 -35.40 4.25
N THR A 49 -25.95 -34.80 3.43
CA THR A 49 -24.65 -35.37 3.07
C THR A 49 -23.65 -35.26 4.23
N LYS A 50 -22.42 -35.79 4.04
CA LYS A 50 -21.33 -35.68 5.02
C LYS A 50 -20.95 -34.23 5.37
N ASP A 51 -21.20 -33.28 4.47
CA ASP A 51 -20.95 -31.85 4.69
C ASP A 51 -22.14 -31.13 5.37
N GLY A 52 -23.19 -31.88 5.74
CA GLY A 52 -24.42 -31.34 6.30
C GLY A 52 -25.35 -30.71 5.27
N ARG A 53 -25.17 -30.98 3.97
CA ARG A 53 -25.99 -30.38 2.90
C ARG A 53 -27.22 -31.20 2.61
N THR A 54 -28.38 -30.55 2.62
CA THR A 54 -29.65 -31.14 2.16
C THR A 54 -29.79 -31.09 0.63
N PRO A 55 -30.74 -31.83 0.01
CA PRO A 55 -31.04 -31.68 -1.41
C PRO A 55 -31.36 -30.23 -1.81
N LEU A 56 -31.97 -29.45 -0.91
CA LEU A 56 -32.27 -28.04 -1.14
C LEU A 56 -31.01 -27.18 -1.26
N HIS A 57 -29.96 -27.45 -0.45
CA HIS A 57 -28.66 -26.80 -0.60
C HIS A 57 -28.04 -27.09 -1.97
N ILE A 58 -28.13 -28.34 -2.42
CA ILE A 58 -27.55 -28.79 -3.69
C ILE A 58 -28.28 -28.13 -4.87
N ALA A 59 -29.61 -28.15 -4.89
CA ALA A 59 -30.40 -27.49 -5.92
C ALA A 59 -30.12 -25.98 -5.97
N CYS A 60 -30.02 -25.32 -4.82
CA CYS A 60 -29.65 -23.91 -4.72
C CYS A 60 -28.23 -23.64 -5.23
N GLY A 61 -27.25 -24.50 -4.92
CA GLY A 61 -25.87 -24.35 -5.36
C GLY A 61 -25.63 -24.57 -6.85
N ASN A 62 -26.48 -25.39 -7.49
CA ASN A 62 -26.41 -25.69 -8.92
C ASN A 62 -27.36 -24.84 -9.77
N GLY A 63 -28.19 -23.98 -9.17
CA GLY A 63 -29.05 -23.04 -9.90
C GLY A 63 -30.37 -23.64 -10.40
N HIS A 64 -30.79 -24.79 -9.86
CA HIS A 64 -31.96 -25.52 -10.32
C HIS A 64 -33.25 -25.03 -9.65
N ALA A 65 -33.72 -23.84 -10.05
CA ALA A 65 -34.87 -23.17 -9.40
C ALA A 65 -36.16 -24.02 -9.40
N SER A 66 -36.40 -24.84 -10.42
CA SER A 66 -37.54 -25.77 -10.45
C SER A 66 -37.45 -26.84 -9.36
N CYS A 67 -36.26 -27.40 -9.14
CA CYS A 67 -36.00 -28.33 -8.04
C CYS A 67 -36.13 -27.63 -6.67
N VAL A 68 -35.68 -26.38 -6.56
CA VAL A 68 -35.84 -25.57 -5.34
C VAL A 68 -37.32 -25.45 -4.98
N ARG A 69 -38.19 -25.07 -5.93
CA ARG A 69 -39.64 -24.98 -5.69
C ARG A 69 -40.25 -26.32 -5.29
N ALA A 70 -39.96 -27.38 -6.05
CA ALA A 70 -40.48 -28.72 -5.77
C ALA A 70 -40.06 -29.23 -4.37
N LEU A 71 -38.82 -28.97 -3.94
CA LEU A 71 -38.36 -29.33 -2.60
C LEU A 71 -39.04 -28.51 -1.50
N LEU A 72 -39.26 -27.21 -1.72
CA LEU A 72 -39.96 -26.34 -0.78
C LEU A 72 -41.44 -26.74 -0.63
N ASP A 73 -42.11 -27.06 -1.75
CA ASP A 73 -43.49 -27.57 -1.76
C ASP A 73 -43.60 -28.92 -1.04
N ALA A 74 -42.54 -29.73 -1.10
CA ALA A 74 -42.41 -30.99 -0.36
C ALA A 74 -42.04 -30.81 1.13
N GLY A 75 -41.95 -29.58 1.65
CA GLY A 75 -41.68 -29.29 3.05
C GLY A 75 -40.19 -29.32 3.44
N ALA A 76 -39.28 -29.14 2.49
CA ALA A 76 -37.85 -28.99 2.80
C ALA A 76 -37.62 -27.85 3.79
N ASN A 77 -36.76 -28.09 4.79
CA ASN A 77 -36.36 -27.02 5.71
C ASN A 77 -35.49 -25.99 5.00
N LYS A 78 -36.10 -24.85 4.65
CA LYS A 78 -35.45 -23.70 4.02
C LYS A 78 -34.37 -23.02 4.87
N GLU A 79 -34.35 -23.29 6.18
CA GLU A 79 -33.37 -22.79 7.15
C GLU A 79 -32.37 -23.86 7.60
N ALA A 80 -32.32 -25.02 6.92
CA ALA A 80 -31.31 -26.01 7.20
C ALA A 80 -29.91 -25.37 7.05
N ALA A 81 -28.99 -25.70 7.95
CA ALA A 81 -27.65 -25.15 7.95
C ALA A 81 -26.63 -26.26 7.70
N ASP A 82 -25.71 -26.03 6.76
CA ASP A 82 -24.57 -26.93 6.55
C ASP A 82 -23.52 -26.82 7.69
N ILE A 83 -22.43 -27.59 7.61
CA ILE A 83 -21.38 -27.59 8.65
C ILE A 83 -20.74 -26.21 8.92
N ASN A 84 -20.80 -25.30 7.94
CA ASN A 84 -20.30 -23.93 8.04
C ASN A 84 -21.37 -22.94 8.49
N GLY A 85 -22.61 -23.40 8.66
CA GLY A 85 -23.76 -22.57 8.96
C GLY A 85 -24.37 -21.89 7.72
N ALA A 86 -24.03 -22.34 6.50
CA ALA A 86 -24.65 -21.79 5.29
C ALA A 86 -26.08 -22.34 5.15
N THR A 87 -27.05 -21.45 4.90
CA THR A 87 -28.41 -21.84 4.48
C THR A 87 -28.47 -22.04 2.96
N PRO A 88 -29.52 -22.68 2.41
CA PRO A 88 -29.69 -22.79 0.96
C PRO A 88 -29.76 -21.42 0.27
N LEU A 89 -30.40 -20.43 0.91
CA LEU A 89 -30.45 -19.05 0.40
C LEU A 89 -29.03 -18.44 0.34
N TYR A 90 -28.21 -18.65 1.37
CA TYR A 90 -26.82 -18.21 1.38
C TYR A 90 -26.02 -18.84 0.22
N ILE A 91 -26.18 -20.15 -0.01
CA ILE A 91 -25.50 -20.84 -1.12
C ILE A 91 -25.97 -20.32 -2.49
N ALA A 92 -27.28 -20.10 -2.69
CA ALA A 92 -27.79 -19.52 -3.92
C ALA A 92 -27.19 -18.12 -4.19
N CYS A 93 -27.07 -17.30 -3.15
CA CYS A 93 -26.44 -15.98 -3.23
C CYS A 93 -24.93 -16.06 -3.49
N GLN A 94 -24.22 -17.01 -2.89
CA GLN A 94 -22.78 -17.24 -3.12
C GLN A 94 -22.50 -17.63 -4.58
N LYS A 95 -23.40 -18.42 -5.18
CA LYS A 95 -23.25 -18.92 -6.56
C LYS A 95 -23.88 -18.01 -7.62
N GLY A 96 -24.61 -16.97 -7.22
CA GLY A 96 -25.19 -16.00 -8.14
C GLY A 96 -26.48 -16.45 -8.83
N HIS A 97 -27.17 -17.45 -8.27
CA HIS A 97 -28.34 -18.06 -8.90
C HIS A 97 -29.62 -17.27 -8.56
N GLU A 98 -29.84 -16.15 -9.26
CA GLU A 98 -30.97 -15.23 -9.04
C GLU A 98 -32.33 -15.94 -8.93
N ALA A 99 -32.62 -16.89 -9.83
CA ALA A 99 -33.90 -17.59 -9.85
C ALA A 99 -34.12 -18.45 -8.59
N CYS A 100 -33.06 -19.06 -8.05
CA CYS A 100 -33.11 -19.77 -6.77
C CYS A 100 -33.27 -18.80 -5.60
N VAL A 101 -32.58 -17.65 -5.63
CA VAL A 101 -32.74 -16.60 -4.61
C VAL A 101 -34.19 -16.12 -4.53
N ARG A 102 -34.83 -15.81 -5.68
CA ARG A 102 -36.28 -15.49 -5.70
C ARG A 102 -37.13 -16.60 -5.11
N ALA A 103 -36.96 -17.84 -5.59
CA ALA A 103 -37.76 -18.96 -5.10
C ALA A 103 -37.64 -19.18 -3.59
N MET A 104 -36.45 -19.03 -3.03
CA MET A 104 -36.22 -19.11 -1.58
C MET A 104 -36.90 -17.97 -0.81
N LEU A 105 -36.81 -16.73 -1.31
CA LEU A 105 -37.43 -15.56 -0.67
C LEU A 105 -38.96 -15.59 -0.77
N ASP A 106 -39.51 -16.01 -1.92
CA ASP A 106 -40.95 -16.19 -2.13
C ASP A 106 -41.52 -17.23 -1.14
N ALA A 107 -40.73 -18.26 -0.80
CA ALA A 107 -41.06 -19.24 0.23
C ALA A 107 -40.81 -18.74 1.66
N GLY A 108 -40.40 -17.48 1.85
CA GLY A 108 -40.17 -16.87 3.15
C GLY A 108 -38.91 -17.34 3.86
N ALA A 109 -37.84 -17.64 3.12
CA ALA A 109 -36.53 -17.93 3.71
C ALA A 109 -35.95 -16.69 4.42
N ASN A 110 -35.23 -16.91 5.52
CA ASN A 110 -34.63 -15.85 6.30
C ASN A 110 -33.44 -15.21 5.56
N LYS A 111 -33.70 -14.07 4.93
CA LYS A 111 -32.70 -13.21 4.27
C LYS A 111 -31.61 -12.65 5.19
N GLU A 112 -31.78 -12.75 6.51
CA GLU A 112 -30.80 -12.31 7.51
C GLU A 112 -30.04 -13.47 8.18
N ALA A 113 -30.23 -14.71 7.72
CA ALA A 113 -29.55 -15.87 8.28
C ALA A 113 -28.02 -15.74 8.09
N ALA A 114 -27.32 -15.43 9.17
CA ALA A 114 -25.89 -15.16 9.15
C ALA A 114 -25.06 -16.44 9.40
N GLN A 115 -23.97 -16.59 8.66
CA GLN A 115 -22.93 -17.58 8.97
C GLN A 115 -22.18 -17.23 10.27
N LYS A 116 -21.27 -18.11 10.68
CA LYS A 116 -20.44 -17.97 11.89
C LYS A 116 -19.75 -16.60 12.00
N ASP A 117 -19.37 -15.95 10.90
CA ASP A 117 -18.68 -14.66 10.92
C ASP A 117 -19.60 -13.43 10.80
N GLY A 118 -20.91 -13.63 10.94
CA GLY A 118 -21.91 -12.57 10.80
C GLY A 118 -22.26 -12.23 9.35
N TRP A 119 -21.81 -13.04 8.38
CA TRP A 119 -22.08 -12.83 6.97
C TRP A 119 -23.49 -13.27 6.60
N THR A 120 -24.31 -12.32 6.17
CA THR A 120 -25.66 -12.56 5.62
C THR A 120 -25.61 -12.92 4.13
N PRO A 121 -26.70 -13.45 3.52
CA PRO A 121 -26.82 -13.65 2.08
C PRO A 121 -26.46 -12.40 1.26
N LEU A 122 -26.77 -11.20 1.76
CA LEU A 122 -26.42 -9.94 1.10
C LEU A 122 -24.91 -9.68 1.07
N HIS A 123 -24.19 -10.02 2.14
CA HIS A 123 -22.72 -9.91 2.17
C HIS A 123 -22.07 -10.80 1.12
N ILE A 124 -22.46 -12.08 1.06
CA ILE A 124 -21.82 -13.04 0.15
C ILE A 124 -22.17 -12.76 -1.32
N ALA A 125 -23.38 -12.27 -1.61
CA ALA A 125 -23.74 -11.77 -2.94
C ALA A 125 -22.86 -10.57 -3.34
N CYS A 126 -22.65 -9.62 -2.42
CA CYS A 126 -21.79 -8.46 -2.64
C CYS A 126 -20.33 -8.85 -2.85
N SER A 127 -19.80 -9.79 -2.06
CA SER A 127 -18.41 -10.25 -2.17
C SER A 127 -18.10 -10.93 -3.50
N ASN A 128 -19.06 -11.65 -4.07
CA ASN A 128 -18.89 -12.35 -5.35
C ASN A 128 -19.37 -11.53 -6.56
N GLY A 129 -19.85 -10.30 -6.35
CA GLY A 129 -20.26 -9.40 -7.44
C GLY A 129 -21.59 -9.77 -8.09
N HIS A 130 -22.45 -10.54 -7.43
CA HIS A 130 -23.72 -11.03 -7.99
C HIS A 130 -24.81 -9.96 -7.90
N GLU A 131 -24.72 -8.93 -8.74
CA GLU A 131 -25.62 -7.76 -8.76
C GLU A 131 -27.10 -8.15 -8.76
N ALA A 132 -27.49 -9.13 -9.57
CA ALA A 132 -28.88 -9.58 -9.68
C ALA A 132 -29.41 -10.13 -8.34
N CYS A 133 -28.61 -10.93 -7.63
CA CYS A 133 -28.95 -11.42 -6.29
C CYS A 133 -29.03 -10.28 -5.28
N VAL A 134 -28.10 -9.31 -5.33
CA VAL A 134 -28.14 -8.11 -4.47
C VAL A 134 -29.43 -7.33 -4.68
N ARG A 135 -29.85 -7.10 -5.94
CA ARG A 135 -31.12 -6.44 -6.26
C ARG A 135 -32.29 -7.20 -5.67
N VAL A 136 -32.39 -8.51 -5.90
CA VAL A 136 -33.49 -9.33 -5.41
C VAL A 136 -33.58 -9.30 -3.88
N LEU A 137 -32.45 -9.42 -3.18
CA LEU A 137 -32.40 -9.35 -1.72
C LEU A 137 -32.88 -7.99 -1.19
N LEU A 138 -32.44 -6.89 -1.80
CA LEU A 138 -32.85 -5.53 -1.38
C LEU A 138 -34.32 -5.25 -1.67
N HIS A 139 -34.87 -5.76 -2.79
CA HIS A 139 -36.31 -5.68 -3.07
C HIS A 139 -37.15 -6.46 -2.05
N ALA A 140 -36.56 -7.50 -1.46
CA ALA A 140 -37.16 -8.24 -0.36
C ALA A 140 -36.85 -7.62 1.02
N ASP A 141 -36.42 -6.36 1.10
CA ASP A 141 -36.08 -5.64 2.34
C ASP A 141 -34.97 -6.30 3.18
N ALA A 142 -33.98 -6.94 2.55
CA ALA A 142 -32.78 -7.38 3.27
C ALA A 142 -32.05 -6.19 3.90
N ASN A 143 -31.51 -6.37 5.11
CA ASN A 143 -30.83 -5.32 5.84
C ASN A 143 -29.51 -4.95 5.18
N LYS A 144 -29.53 -3.87 4.39
CA LYS A 144 -28.36 -3.25 3.76
C LYS A 144 -27.29 -2.74 4.74
N GLU A 145 -27.65 -2.58 6.02
CA GLU A 145 -26.74 -2.18 7.11
C GLU A 145 -26.38 -3.35 8.04
N ALA A 146 -26.67 -4.59 7.65
CA ALA A 146 -26.21 -5.76 8.41
C ALA A 146 -24.69 -5.70 8.55
N THR A 147 -24.16 -6.10 9.71
CA THR A 147 -22.72 -6.06 9.98
C THR A 147 -22.17 -7.46 10.25
N SER A 148 -21.02 -7.75 9.65
CA SER A 148 -20.20 -8.90 10.05
C SER A 148 -19.60 -8.69 11.44
N LYS A 149 -18.91 -9.71 11.98
CA LYS A 149 -18.17 -9.59 13.24
C LYS A 149 -17.11 -8.48 13.27
N SER A 150 -16.59 -8.07 12.11
CA SER A 150 -15.63 -6.96 11.99
C SER A 150 -16.31 -5.60 11.77
N GLY A 151 -17.63 -5.54 11.88
CA GLY A 151 -18.43 -4.34 11.62
C GLY A 151 -18.55 -3.99 10.14
N ALA A 152 -18.11 -4.87 9.22
CA ALA A 152 -18.21 -4.59 7.79
C ALA A 152 -19.65 -4.77 7.31
N THR A 153 -20.16 -3.80 6.55
CA THR A 153 -21.47 -3.85 5.88
C THR A 153 -21.33 -4.45 4.47
N PRO A 154 -22.43 -4.84 3.80
CA PRO A 154 -22.39 -5.27 2.39
C PRO A 154 -21.71 -4.25 1.47
N LEU A 155 -21.86 -2.95 1.75
CA LEU A 155 -21.21 -1.89 0.97
C LEU A 155 -19.69 -1.89 1.15
N HIS A 156 -19.18 -2.13 2.37
CA HIS A 156 -17.75 -2.32 2.59
C HIS A 156 -17.22 -3.50 1.79
N VAL A 157 -17.94 -4.63 1.81
CA VAL A 157 -17.53 -5.85 1.12
C VAL A 157 -17.52 -5.65 -0.40
N ALA A 158 -18.55 -5.04 -0.98
CA ALA A 158 -18.58 -4.71 -2.41
C ALA A 158 -17.43 -3.77 -2.80
N CYS A 159 -17.09 -2.79 -1.95
CA CYS A 159 -15.98 -1.88 -2.17
C CYS A 159 -14.61 -2.55 -2.01
N GLN A 160 -14.48 -3.56 -1.14
CA GLN A 160 -13.25 -4.32 -0.96
C GLN A 160 -12.92 -5.18 -2.18
N GLU A 161 -13.94 -5.83 -2.73
CA GLU A 161 -13.80 -6.75 -3.86
C GLU A 161 -13.91 -6.05 -5.23
N GLY A 162 -14.23 -4.75 -5.25
CA GLY A 162 -14.23 -3.93 -6.47
C GLY A 162 -15.47 -4.05 -7.35
N HIS A 163 -16.59 -4.53 -6.80
CA HIS A 163 -17.81 -4.78 -7.54
C HIS A 163 -18.68 -3.51 -7.67
N GLU A 164 -18.35 -2.64 -8.63
CA GLU A 164 -19.05 -1.36 -8.85
C GLU A 164 -20.57 -1.52 -8.96
N ALA A 165 -21.04 -2.53 -9.70
CA ALA A 165 -22.47 -2.74 -9.90
C ALA A 165 -23.22 -2.97 -8.57
N CYS A 166 -22.65 -3.79 -7.68
CA CYS A 166 -23.19 -3.99 -6.34
C CYS A 166 -23.13 -2.69 -5.50
N VAL A 167 -22.04 -1.93 -5.60
CA VAL A 167 -21.89 -0.63 -4.92
C VAL A 167 -23.01 0.33 -5.35
N ARG A 168 -23.26 0.48 -6.66
CA ARG A 168 -24.32 1.36 -7.18
C ARG A 168 -25.71 0.91 -6.73
N VAL A 169 -25.97 -0.40 -6.73
CA VAL A 169 -27.25 -0.95 -6.26
C VAL A 169 -27.47 -0.65 -4.78
N LEU A 170 -26.47 -0.86 -3.93
CA LEU A 170 -26.55 -0.58 -2.50
C LEU A 170 -26.75 0.91 -2.20
N LEU A 171 -25.99 1.78 -2.88
CA LEU A 171 -26.13 3.23 -2.74
C LEU A 171 -27.52 3.70 -3.21
N GLY A 172 -28.01 3.17 -4.34
CA GLY A 172 -29.36 3.44 -4.84
C GLY A 172 -30.48 2.98 -3.88
N ALA A 173 -30.23 1.94 -3.10
CA ALA A 173 -31.13 1.49 -2.03
C ALA A 173 -30.97 2.27 -0.71
N GLY A 174 -30.11 3.30 -0.68
CA GLY A 174 -29.88 4.18 0.47
C GLY A 174 -28.94 3.59 1.52
N ALA A 175 -27.99 2.72 1.14
CA ALA A 175 -26.98 2.22 2.07
C ALA A 175 -26.12 3.37 2.61
N ASN A 176 -25.71 3.30 3.86
CA ASN A 176 -24.86 4.31 4.48
C ASN A 176 -23.45 4.28 3.88
N LYS A 177 -23.21 5.20 2.93
CA LYS A 177 -21.92 5.39 2.24
C LYS A 177 -20.76 5.75 3.16
N ASP A 178 -21.04 6.26 4.37
CA ASP A 178 -20.07 6.69 5.36
C ASP A 178 -20.04 5.77 6.60
N ALA A 179 -20.64 4.58 6.51
CA ALA A 179 -20.58 3.59 7.59
C ALA A 179 -19.12 3.29 7.96
N ALA A 180 -18.84 3.14 9.25
CA ALA A 180 -17.52 2.83 9.76
C ALA A 180 -17.52 1.42 10.35
N ASN A 181 -16.62 0.55 9.89
CA ASN A 181 -16.43 -0.77 10.50
C ASN A 181 -15.67 -0.69 11.84
N SER A 182 -15.36 -1.83 12.46
CA SER A 182 -14.64 -1.86 13.75
C SER A 182 -13.24 -1.23 13.72
N TRP A 183 -12.65 -1.03 12.54
CA TRP A 183 -11.36 -0.37 12.32
C TRP A 183 -11.51 1.09 11.89
N VAL A 184 -12.74 1.61 11.89
CA VAL A 184 -13.09 2.96 11.42
C VAL A 184 -12.78 3.15 9.93
N TYR A 185 -12.85 2.06 9.14
CA TYR A 185 -12.70 2.17 7.69
C TYR A 185 -14.07 2.45 7.11
N THR A 186 -14.15 3.44 6.21
CA THR A 186 -15.33 3.70 5.39
C THR A 186 -15.27 2.91 4.08
N PRO A 187 -16.40 2.72 3.37
CA PRO A 187 -16.39 2.15 2.02
C PRO A 187 -15.44 2.88 1.06
N LEU A 188 -15.39 4.22 1.13
CA LEU A 188 -14.49 5.04 0.30
C LEU A 188 -13.03 4.76 0.61
N TYR A 189 -12.68 4.68 1.90
CA TYR A 189 -11.32 4.33 2.33
C TYR A 189 -10.90 2.96 1.79
N ILE A 190 -11.76 1.94 1.90
CA ILE A 190 -11.48 0.58 1.42
C ILE A 190 -11.31 0.54 -0.11
N ALA A 191 -12.20 1.21 -0.86
CA ALA A 191 -12.09 1.28 -2.31
C ALA A 191 -10.78 1.98 -2.74
N CYS A 192 -10.40 3.06 -2.06
CA CYS A 192 -9.15 3.77 -2.31
C CYS A 192 -7.93 2.92 -1.95
N GLN A 193 -7.97 2.15 -0.87
CA GLN A 193 -6.88 1.26 -0.46
C GLN A 193 -6.59 0.17 -1.49
N ASN A 194 -7.64 -0.38 -2.10
CA ASN A 194 -7.53 -1.46 -3.07
C ASN A 194 -7.42 -0.98 -4.53
N GLY A 195 -7.55 0.32 -4.78
CA GLY A 195 -7.42 0.89 -6.13
C GLY A 195 -8.64 0.70 -7.02
N HIS A 196 -9.81 0.43 -6.42
CA HIS A 196 -11.04 0.14 -7.16
C HIS A 196 -11.69 1.44 -7.64
N GLN A 197 -11.13 2.01 -8.70
CA GLN A 197 -11.49 3.33 -9.21
C GLN A 197 -12.99 3.49 -9.53
N ALA A 198 -13.63 2.44 -10.04
CA ALA A 198 -15.05 2.45 -10.36
C ALA A 198 -15.93 2.59 -9.11
N CYS A 199 -15.57 1.88 -8.03
CA CYS A 199 -16.23 2.02 -6.73
C CYS A 199 -15.98 3.39 -6.11
N VAL A 200 -14.75 3.92 -6.19
CA VAL A 200 -14.42 5.27 -5.72
C VAL A 200 -15.31 6.30 -6.42
N ARG A 201 -15.43 6.23 -7.75
CA ARG A 201 -16.30 7.11 -8.52
C ARG A 201 -17.75 7.04 -8.04
N ALA A 202 -18.32 5.83 -7.93
CA ALA A 202 -19.71 5.65 -7.52
C ALA A 202 -19.97 6.22 -6.11
N LEU A 203 -19.03 6.06 -5.18
CA LEU A 203 -19.14 6.61 -3.82
C LEU A 203 -19.06 8.15 -3.80
N LEU A 204 -18.17 8.74 -4.59
CA LEU A 204 -18.05 10.20 -4.71
C LEU A 204 -19.28 10.81 -5.38
N GLU A 205 -19.82 10.18 -6.43
CA GLU A 205 -21.09 10.57 -7.06
C GLU A 205 -22.26 10.53 -6.06
N ALA A 206 -22.24 9.59 -5.10
CA ALA A 206 -23.21 9.52 -4.02
C ALA A 206 -22.93 10.50 -2.86
N GLY A 207 -21.85 11.29 -2.93
CA GLY A 207 -21.46 12.27 -1.92
C GLY A 207 -20.89 11.66 -0.64
N ALA A 208 -20.10 10.59 -0.75
CA ALA A 208 -19.35 10.03 0.37
C ALA A 208 -18.33 11.05 0.92
N ASN A 209 -18.12 11.05 2.23
CA ASN A 209 -17.22 11.98 2.91
C ASN A 209 -15.75 11.66 2.60
N THR A 210 -15.07 12.56 1.89
CA THR A 210 -13.64 12.44 1.55
C THR A 210 -12.72 12.60 2.76
N GLU A 211 -13.20 13.29 3.81
CA GLU A 211 -12.43 13.68 4.99
C GLU A 211 -12.59 12.72 6.17
N ALA A 212 -13.34 11.63 6.00
CA ALA A 212 -13.41 10.59 7.01
C ALA A 212 -12.03 9.97 7.24
N THR A 213 -11.58 9.95 8.50
CA THR A 213 -10.29 9.38 8.88
C THR A 213 -10.47 8.11 9.69
N LYS A 214 -9.69 7.07 9.37
CA LYS A 214 -9.51 5.94 10.29
C LYS A 214 -8.58 6.32 11.46
N THR A 215 -8.42 5.39 12.42
CA THR A 215 -7.44 5.53 13.51
C THR A 215 -6.05 5.91 12.96
N GLY A 216 -5.51 7.01 13.46
CA GLY A 216 -4.21 7.55 13.02
C GLY A 216 -4.28 8.81 12.14
N GLY A 217 -5.47 9.29 11.78
CA GLY A 217 -5.63 10.48 10.92
C GLY A 217 -5.42 10.19 9.43
N TYR A 218 -5.69 8.96 9.00
CA TYR A 218 -5.50 8.56 7.59
C TYR A 218 -6.81 8.77 6.82
N THR A 219 -6.81 9.70 5.87
CA THR A 219 -7.92 9.96 4.92
C THR A 219 -7.90 8.99 3.74
N SER A 220 -8.97 9.00 2.93
CA SER A 220 -9.04 8.26 1.66
C SER A 220 -7.97 8.74 0.66
N LEU A 221 -7.68 10.05 0.62
CA LEU A 221 -6.61 10.61 -0.22
C LEU A 221 -5.24 10.11 0.22
N TYR A 222 -4.98 10.11 1.54
CA TYR A 222 -3.72 9.59 2.06
C TYR A 222 -3.50 8.13 1.65
N ILE A 223 -4.49 7.24 1.84
CA ILE A 223 -4.29 5.81 1.55
C ILE A 223 -4.14 5.53 0.05
N ALA A 224 -4.83 6.30 -0.81
CA ALA A 224 -4.64 6.23 -2.26
C ALA A 224 -3.21 6.64 -2.64
N CYS A 225 -2.68 7.73 -2.07
CA CYS A 225 -1.30 8.17 -2.26
C CYS A 225 -0.28 7.16 -1.74
N LEU A 226 -0.50 6.58 -0.55
CA LEU A 226 0.38 5.55 0.02
C LEU A 226 0.45 4.31 -0.89
N LYS A 227 -0.66 3.93 -1.51
CA LYS A 227 -0.76 2.73 -2.36
C LYS A 227 -0.43 2.98 -3.83
N GLY A 228 -0.28 4.23 -4.25
CA GLY A 228 0.09 4.58 -5.62
C GLY A 228 -1.07 4.53 -6.62
N HIS A 229 -2.31 4.62 -6.14
CA HIS A 229 -3.50 4.51 -6.98
C HIS A 229 -3.87 5.87 -7.60
N GLU A 230 -3.15 6.26 -8.64
CA GLU A 230 -3.28 7.58 -9.30
C GLU A 230 -4.73 7.93 -9.65
N ALA A 231 -5.47 7.00 -10.27
CA ALA A 231 -6.85 7.26 -10.67
C ALA A 231 -7.75 7.61 -9.47
N CYS A 232 -7.57 6.90 -8.34
CA CYS A 232 -8.27 7.20 -7.09
C CYS A 232 -7.87 8.59 -6.56
N VAL A 233 -6.57 8.92 -6.59
CA VAL A 233 -6.06 10.24 -6.19
C VAL A 233 -6.74 11.34 -7.03
N ARG A 234 -6.70 11.25 -8.36
CA ARG A 234 -7.31 12.25 -9.25
C ARG A 234 -8.80 12.44 -9.01
N MET A 235 -9.55 11.35 -8.77
CA MET A 235 -10.97 11.45 -8.46
C MET A 235 -11.24 12.12 -7.11
N LEU A 236 -10.46 11.80 -6.08
CA LEU A 236 -10.59 12.44 -4.77
C LEU A 236 -10.26 13.93 -4.82
N LEU A 237 -9.20 14.32 -5.55
CA LEU A 237 -8.85 15.72 -5.77
C LEU A 237 -9.94 16.46 -6.54
N GLY A 238 -10.51 15.85 -7.57
CA GLY A 238 -11.65 16.40 -8.30
C GLY A 238 -12.92 16.56 -7.44
N ALA A 239 -13.05 15.78 -6.36
CA ALA A 239 -14.12 15.91 -5.38
C ALA A 239 -13.79 16.89 -4.23
N GLY A 240 -12.63 17.56 -4.26
CA GLY A 240 -12.25 18.55 -3.26
C GLY A 240 -11.66 17.97 -1.97
N ALA A 241 -11.09 16.77 -2.02
CA ALA A 241 -10.41 16.18 -0.86
C ALA A 241 -9.25 17.06 -0.38
N ASN A 242 -9.11 17.21 0.95
CA ASN A 242 -8.08 18.07 1.53
C ASN A 242 -6.66 17.50 1.29
N THR A 243 -5.84 18.23 0.55
CA THR A 243 -4.43 17.87 0.28
C THR A 243 -3.51 18.02 1.48
N GLU A 244 -3.93 18.76 2.50
CA GLU A 244 -3.13 19.13 3.67
C GLU A 244 -3.50 18.34 4.93
N ALA A 245 -4.37 17.34 4.81
CA ALA A 245 -4.71 16.47 5.94
C ALA A 245 -3.46 15.69 6.40
N VAL A 246 -3.16 15.75 7.70
CA VAL A 246 -1.98 15.10 8.28
C VAL A 246 -2.36 13.93 9.19
N ASN A 247 -1.57 12.87 9.13
CA ASN A 247 -1.65 11.76 10.09
C ASN A 247 -0.97 12.13 11.43
N MET A 248 -0.98 11.22 12.40
CA MET A 248 -0.31 11.42 13.71
C MET A 248 1.21 11.70 13.65
N LYS A 249 1.87 11.44 12.51
CA LYS A 249 3.30 11.74 12.26
C LYS A 249 3.51 13.09 11.55
N GLY A 250 2.44 13.82 11.25
CA GLY A 250 2.51 15.07 10.47
C GLY A 250 2.68 14.84 8.96
N TRP A 251 2.37 13.65 8.44
CA TRP A 251 2.58 13.36 7.01
C TRP A 251 1.33 13.72 6.20
N THR A 252 1.52 14.55 5.17
CA THR A 252 0.50 14.87 4.16
C THR A 252 0.42 13.78 3.08
N PRO A 253 -0.66 13.74 2.27
CA PRO A 253 -0.75 12.97 1.03
C PRO A 253 0.46 13.12 0.10
N LEU A 254 0.97 14.35 -0.06
CA LEU A 254 2.15 14.61 -0.89
C LEU A 254 3.40 13.97 -0.29
N TYR A 255 3.62 14.16 1.02
CA TYR A 255 4.75 13.57 1.72
C TYR A 255 4.78 12.04 1.57
N VAL A 256 3.63 11.36 1.75
CA VAL A 256 3.60 9.88 1.64
C VAL A 256 3.75 9.39 0.20
N ALA A 257 3.25 10.12 -0.80
CA ALA A 257 3.48 9.80 -2.20
C ALA A 257 4.96 9.92 -2.56
N CYS A 258 5.64 10.96 -2.08
CA CYS A 258 7.09 11.15 -2.24
C CYS A 258 7.89 10.06 -1.53
N TYR A 259 7.51 9.67 -0.30
CA TYR A 259 8.16 8.58 0.44
C TYR A 259 8.10 7.24 -0.31
N GLN A 260 6.96 6.93 -0.95
CA GLN A 260 6.77 5.68 -1.67
C GLN A 260 7.26 5.70 -3.13
N GLY A 261 7.58 6.88 -3.68
CA GLY A 261 8.04 7.02 -5.06
C GLY A 261 6.91 6.98 -6.10
N HIS A 262 5.67 7.31 -5.70
CA HIS A 262 4.51 7.27 -6.59
C HIS A 262 4.41 8.56 -7.41
N ASN A 263 5.29 8.68 -8.42
CA ASN A 263 5.48 9.89 -9.24
C ASN A 263 4.18 10.47 -9.82
N ALA A 264 3.25 9.60 -10.25
CA ALA A 264 1.98 10.05 -10.82
C ALA A 264 1.05 10.66 -9.77
N CYS A 265 1.03 10.11 -8.55
CA CYS A 265 0.32 10.71 -7.42
C CYS A 265 0.96 12.04 -7.00
N VAL A 266 2.30 12.13 -7.00
CA VAL A 266 3.03 13.38 -6.74
C VAL A 266 2.64 14.44 -7.76
N SER A 267 2.66 14.10 -9.06
CA SER A 267 2.29 15.02 -10.14
C SER A 267 0.84 15.51 -9.97
N ALA A 268 -0.10 14.59 -9.72
CA ALA A 268 -1.51 14.95 -9.53
C ALA A 268 -1.74 15.90 -8.33
N LEU A 269 -1.02 15.71 -7.23
CA LEU A 269 -1.10 16.59 -6.05
C LEU A 269 -0.49 17.97 -6.29
N VAL A 270 0.66 18.01 -6.97
CA VAL A 270 1.34 19.25 -7.31
C VAL A 270 0.52 20.07 -8.32
N GLU A 271 -0.10 19.42 -9.31
CA GLU A 271 -1.00 20.05 -10.29
C GLU A 271 -2.17 20.83 -9.65
N VAL A 272 -2.68 20.36 -8.50
CA VAL A 272 -3.76 21.02 -7.75
C VAL A 272 -3.27 21.99 -6.66
N GLY A 273 -1.95 22.19 -6.55
CA GLY A 273 -1.34 23.13 -5.61
C GLY A 273 -1.19 22.63 -4.18
N ALA A 274 -1.01 21.32 -3.96
CA ALA A 274 -0.66 20.79 -2.63
C ALA A 274 0.64 21.44 -2.10
N ASN A 275 0.70 21.71 -0.81
CA ASN A 275 1.84 22.42 -0.22
C ASN A 275 3.12 21.55 -0.24
N MET A 276 4.07 21.94 -1.10
CA MET A 276 5.37 21.26 -1.22
C MET A 276 6.31 21.50 -0.04
N GLU A 277 6.01 22.49 0.81
CA GLU A 277 6.82 22.89 1.97
C GLU A 277 6.23 22.40 3.30
N ALA A 278 5.21 21.54 3.27
CA ALA A 278 4.66 20.93 4.47
C ALA A 278 5.72 20.03 5.13
N VAL A 279 6.06 20.30 6.39
CA VAL A 279 7.06 19.54 7.14
C VAL A 279 6.43 18.50 8.05
N ASN A 280 7.11 17.37 8.21
CA ASN A 280 6.77 16.40 9.25
C ASN A 280 7.31 16.85 10.64
N LYS A 281 7.19 15.98 11.64
CA LYS A 281 7.70 16.23 13.01
C LYS A 281 9.23 16.34 13.18
N PHE A 282 9.99 16.17 12.10
CA PHE A 282 11.45 16.28 12.07
C PHE A 282 11.92 17.42 11.15
N GLY A 283 11.00 18.30 10.69
CA GLY A 283 11.31 19.37 9.75
C GLY A 283 11.48 18.94 8.29
N ALA A 284 11.31 17.66 7.96
CA ALA A 284 11.53 17.17 6.59
C ALA A 284 10.34 17.45 5.66
N THR A 285 10.62 18.00 4.47
CA THR A 285 9.66 18.27 3.39
C THR A 285 9.46 17.08 2.45
N PRO A 286 8.42 17.09 1.59
CA PRO A 286 8.27 16.17 0.45
C PRO A 286 9.53 16.01 -0.42
N LEU A 287 10.24 17.09 -0.73
CA LEU A 287 11.49 17.02 -1.50
C LEU A 287 12.59 16.31 -0.71
N PHE A 288 12.75 16.65 0.57
CA PHE A 288 13.71 15.99 1.46
C PHE A 288 13.47 14.47 1.49
N ILE A 289 12.22 14.03 1.69
CA ILE A 289 11.92 12.60 1.81
C ILE A 289 12.05 11.85 0.47
N ALA A 290 11.76 12.50 -0.66
CA ALA A 290 12.03 11.92 -1.98
C ALA A 290 13.54 11.71 -2.20
N CYS A 291 14.37 12.68 -1.78
CA CYS A 291 15.82 12.57 -1.79
C CYS A 291 16.34 11.48 -0.84
N TYR A 292 15.78 11.36 0.37
CA TYR A 292 16.13 10.31 1.33
C TYR A 292 15.90 8.90 0.76
N GLN A 293 14.78 8.72 0.06
CA GLN A 293 14.39 7.42 -0.51
C GLN A 293 15.00 7.13 -1.89
N GLY A 294 15.60 8.13 -2.54
CA GLY A 294 16.24 7.97 -3.84
C GLY A 294 15.28 8.02 -5.03
N HIS A 295 14.10 8.60 -4.86
CA HIS A 295 13.07 8.66 -5.91
C HIS A 295 13.31 9.84 -6.85
N GLU A 296 14.26 9.67 -7.78
CA GLU A 296 14.70 10.72 -8.71
C GLU A 296 13.54 11.39 -9.46
N THR A 297 12.54 10.62 -9.91
CA THR A 297 11.42 11.20 -10.67
C THR A 297 10.54 12.08 -9.80
N CYS A 298 10.25 11.70 -8.56
CA CYS A 298 9.60 12.59 -7.59
C CYS A 298 10.40 13.87 -7.34
N VAL A 299 11.73 13.74 -7.20
CA VAL A 299 12.63 14.90 -7.01
C VAL A 299 12.51 15.86 -8.18
N ARG A 300 12.60 15.36 -9.43
CA ARG A 300 12.46 16.20 -10.63
C ARG A 300 11.10 16.89 -10.70
N VAL A 301 10.00 16.15 -10.48
CA VAL A 301 8.64 16.73 -10.50
C VAL A 301 8.49 17.86 -9.48
N LEU A 302 9.02 17.69 -8.26
CA LEU A 302 8.94 18.73 -7.22
C LEU A 302 9.80 19.96 -7.57
N LEU A 303 11.02 19.75 -8.09
CA LEU A 303 11.91 20.84 -8.49
C LEU A 303 11.35 21.62 -9.68
N ASP A 304 10.82 20.93 -10.68
CA ASP A 304 10.18 21.55 -11.86
C ASP A 304 8.95 22.38 -11.45
N ALA A 305 8.28 21.98 -10.37
CA ALA A 305 7.15 22.72 -9.78
C ALA A 305 7.56 23.85 -8.84
N GLY A 306 8.86 24.02 -8.55
CA GLY A 306 9.38 25.11 -7.73
C GLY A 306 9.41 24.83 -6.23
N ALA A 307 9.47 23.56 -5.80
CA ALA A 307 9.76 23.22 -4.41
C ALA A 307 11.09 23.84 -3.96
N ASN A 308 11.17 24.27 -2.70
CA ASN A 308 12.38 24.87 -2.15
C ASN A 308 13.51 23.84 -2.06
N ILE A 309 14.47 23.98 -2.97
CA ILE A 309 15.63 23.08 -3.11
C ILE A 309 16.53 23.05 -1.86
N GLU A 310 16.47 24.09 -1.02
CA GLU A 310 17.29 24.23 0.20
C GLU A 310 16.49 24.01 1.51
N ALA A 311 15.27 23.48 1.44
CA ALA A 311 14.47 23.21 2.63
C ALA A 311 15.13 22.17 3.54
N ALA A 312 15.72 22.65 4.64
CA ALA A 312 16.46 21.83 5.59
C ALA A 312 15.57 21.25 6.69
N ASP A 313 15.96 20.08 7.20
CA ASP A 313 15.34 19.45 8.37
C ASP A 313 15.82 20.10 9.70
N GLU A 314 15.41 19.53 10.84
CA GLU A 314 15.81 20.01 12.18
C GLU A 314 17.33 19.95 12.44
N ASP A 315 18.06 19.07 11.75
CA ASP A 315 19.52 18.96 11.83
C ASP A 315 20.24 19.92 10.88
N GLY A 316 19.49 20.75 10.14
CA GLY A 316 20.02 21.65 9.12
C GLY A 316 20.45 20.92 7.84
N ALA A 317 20.10 19.64 7.68
CA ALA A 317 20.44 18.89 6.48
C ALA A 317 19.49 19.27 5.34
N THR A 318 20.06 19.72 4.22
CA THR A 318 19.30 19.99 2.98
C THR A 318 18.99 18.70 2.22
N PRO A 319 18.08 18.70 1.22
CA PRO A 319 17.79 17.50 0.44
C PRO A 319 19.03 16.95 -0.31
N LEU A 320 20.00 17.80 -0.64
CA LEU A 320 21.28 17.37 -1.21
C LEU A 320 22.13 16.58 -0.19
N HIS A 321 22.17 17.00 1.07
CA HIS A 321 22.87 16.26 2.13
C HIS A 321 22.33 14.84 2.27
N ILE A 322 21.00 14.68 2.31
CA ILE A 322 20.38 13.38 2.56
C ILE A 322 20.45 12.45 1.35
N ALA A 323 20.43 13.00 0.13
CA ALA A 323 20.72 12.25 -1.09
C ALA A 323 22.16 11.73 -1.09
N CYS A 324 23.13 12.57 -0.68
CA CYS A 324 24.53 12.17 -0.51
C CYS A 324 24.72 11.16 0.61
N TYR A 325 24.01 11.28 1.74
CA TYR A 325 24.09 10.35 2.87
C TYR A 325 23.72 8.92 2.47
N ASN A 326 22.66 8.78 1.68
CA ASN A 326 22.15 7.48 1.24
C ASN A 326 22.77 7.00 -0.09
N GLY A 327 23.61 7.82 -0.74
CA GLY A 327 24.30 7.43 -1.97
C GLY A 327 23.43 7.50 -3.23
N HIS A 328 22.34 8.27 -3.20
CA HIS A 328 21.38 8.37 -4.30
C HIS A 328 21.90 9.27 -5.42
N GLN A 329 22.85 8.77 -6.19
CA GLN A 329 23.57 9.49 -7.24
C GLN A 329 22.66 10.20 -8.26
N ALA A 330 21.50 9.62 -8.57
CA ALA A 330 20.57 10.19 -9.52
C ALA A 330 19.86 11.44 -8.95
N CYS A 331 19.42 11.36 -7.69
CA CYS A 331 18.91 12.52 -6.95
C CYS A 331 19.98 13.60 -6.79
N VAL A 332 21.22 13.24 -6.45
CA VAL A 332 22.34 14.20 -6.37
C VAL A 332 22.51 14.95 -7.70
N ARG A 333 22.57 14.24 -8.83
CA ARG A 333 22.68 14.89 -10.14
C ARG A 333 21.48 15.78 -10.47
N ALA A 334 20.26 15.34 -10.15
CA ALA A 334 19.05 16.14 -10.36
C ALA A 334 19.09 17.45 -9.53
N MET A 335 19.44 17.35 -8.25
CA MET A 335 19.59 18.49 -7.34
C MET A 335 20.65 19.48 -7.84
N LEU A 336 21.83 18.99 -8.25
CA LEU A 336 22.89 19.84 -8.80
C LEU A 336 22.48 20.51 -10.11
N GLY A 337 21.79 19.77 -10.99
CA GLY A 337 21.27 20.30 -12.25
C GLY A 337 20.21 21.40 -12.06
N ALA A 338 19.47 21.34 -10.95
CA ALA A 338 18.50 22.36 -10.55
C ALA A 338 19.12 23.51 -9.74
N GLY A 339 20.43 23.52 -9.51
CA GLY A 339 21.14 24.61 -8.85
C GLY A 339 21.21 24.54 -7.33
N ALA A 340 21.13 23.34 -6.74
CA ALA A 340 21.30 23.17 -5.29
C ALA A 340 22.65 23.72 -4.81
N ASN A 341 22.65 24.40 -3.66
CA ASN A 341 23.85 24.94 -3.05
C ASN A 341 24.70 23.81 -2.45
N MET A 342 25.76 23.43 -3.15
CA MET A 342 26.71 22.40 -2.71
C MET A 342 27.45 22.76 -1.42
N GLU A 343 27.54 24.05 -1.12
CA GLU A 343 28.25 24.60 0.06
C GLU A 343 27.29 24.91 1.21
N ALA A 344 26.01 24.54 1.10
CA ALA A 344 25.11 24.56 2.25
C ALA A 344 25.69 23.66 3.35
N VAL A 345 25.56 24.10 4.60
CA VAL A 345 26.07 23.38 5.76
C VAL A 345 24.95 23.04 6.73
N ASN A 346 25.04 21.85 7.33
CA ASN A 346 24.16 21.45 8.42
C ASN A 346 24.63 21.98 9.78
N ASN A 347 23.95 21.60 10.88
CA ASN A 347 24.23 22.11 12.24
C ASN A 347 25.65 21.80 12.76
N ILE A 348 26.39 20.89 12.13
CA ILE A 348 27.79 20.57 12.46
C ILE A 348 28.80 21.14 11.44
N CYS A 349 28.37 22.09 10.61
CA CYS A 349 29.16 22.72 9.54
C CYS A 349 29.63 21.75 8.45
N ARG A 350 28.92 20.64 8.23
CA ARG A 350 29.25 19.71 7.14
C ARG A 350 28.49 20.08 5.88
N THR A 351 29.21 20.12 4.77
CA THR A 351 28.66 20.19 3.40
C THR A 351 28.23 18.81 2.89
N ALA A 352 27.51 18.77 1.77
CA ALA A 352 27.15 17.51 1.09
C ALA A 352 28.39 16.66 0.73
N LEU A 353 29.53 17.28 0.42
CA LEU A 353 30.78 16.57 0.11
C LEU A 353 31.35 15.85 1.34
N HIS A 354 31.30 16.48 2.52
CA HIS A 354 31.67 15.82 3.78
C HIS A 354 30.83 14.57 4.01
N VAL A 355 29.52 14.67 3.80
CA VAL A 355 28.57 13.57 4.00
C VAL A 355 28.83 12.43 3.02
N ALA A 356 28.99 12.72 1.73
CA ALA A 356 29.30 11.71 0.71
C ALA A 356 30.64 11.00 1.00
N CYS A 357 31.67 11.73 1.40
CA CYS A 357 32.99 11.19 1.72
C CYS A 357 32.98 10.37 3.02
N PHE A 358 32.22 10.77 4.04
CA PHE A 358 32.05 10.02 5.28
C PHE A 358 31.32 8.69 5.07
N GLN A 359 30.33 8.65 4.17
CA GLN A 359 29.57 7.44 3.88
C GLN A 359 30.19 6.56 2.77
N GLY A 360 31.24 7.05 2.11
CA GLY A 360 31.95 6.30 1.08
C GLY A 360 31.28 6.29 -0.30
N HIS A 361 30.35 7.20 -0.56
CA HIS A 361 29.61 7.28 -1.82
C HIS A 361 30.43 8.02 -2.89
N GLU A 362 31.39 7.31 -3.48
CA GLU A 362 32.34 7.86 -4.47
C GLU A 362 31.63 8.61 -5.61
N VAL A 363 30.57 8.05 -6.18
CA VAL A 363 29.89 8.66 -7.34
C VAL A 363 29.24 9.98 -6.97
N CYS A 364 28.70 10.09 -5.75
CA CYS A 364 28.16 11.35 -5.23
C CYS A 364 29.28 12.36 -4.98
N ALA A 365 30.38 11.93 -4.36
CA ALA A 365 31.55 12.79 -4.13
C ALA A 365 32.13 13.31 -5.44
N ARG A 366 32.28 12.46 -6.47
CA ARG A 366 32.74 12.87 -7.80
C ARG A 366 31.77 13.81 -8.49
N ALA A 367 30.46 13.61 -8.33
CA ALA A 367 29.46 14.52 -8.89
C ALA A 367 29.57 15.93 -8.28
N LEU A 368 29.71 16.01 -6.95
CA LEU A 368 29.92 17.28 -6.23
C LEU A 368 31.23 17.97 -6.63
N LEU A 369 32.33 17.21 -6.64
CA LEU A 369 33.64 17.72 -7.04
C LEU A 369 33.65 18.21 -8.50
N GLY A 370 33.01 17.46 -9.41
CA GLY A 370 32.87 17.85 -10.82
C GLY A 370 32.00 19.09 -11.03
N ALA A 371 31.08 19.36 -10.10
CA ALA A 371 30.28 20.59 -10.08
C ALA A 371 30.99 21.76 -9.36
N GLY A 372 32.18 21.55 -8.79
CA GLY A 372 33.01 22.59 -8.19
C GLY A 372 32.89 22.73 -6.67
N ALA A 373 32.43 21.70 -5.96
CA ALA A 373 32.37 21.71 -4.49
C ALA A 373 33.74 21.97 -3.86
N ASN A 374 33.77 22.76 -2.78
CA ASN A 374 35.00 23.10 -2.07
C ASN A 374 35.61 21.86 -1.38
N VAL A 375 36.72 21.38 -1.95
CA VAL A 375 37.46 20.21 -1.45
C VAL A 375 38.09 20.44 -0.07
N GLU A 376 38.31 21.70 0.32
CA GLU A 376 38.92 22.11 1.59
C GLU A 376 37.91 22.65 2.61
N ALA A 377 36.61 22.47 2.38
CA ALA A 377 35.60 22.84 3.36
C ALA A 377 35.91 22.14 4.70
N ALA A 378 35.65 22.81 5.82
CA ALA A 378 35.99 22.32 7.15
C ALA A 378 34.75 22.35 8.05
N ASP A 379 34.47 21.23 8.71
CA ASP A 379 33.38 21.14 9.69
C ASP A 379 33.76 21.77 11.06
N ASN A 380 32.88 21.70 12.05
CA ASN A 380 33.13 22.29 13.39
C ASN A 380 34.42 21.78 14.09
N ASN A 381 34.94 20.62 13.69
CA ASN A 381 36.18 20.04 14.23
C ASN A 381 37.40 20.32 13.34
N SER A 382 37.25 21.19 12.35
CA SER A 382 38.18 21.40 11.25
C SER A 382 38.45 20.11 10.45
N TRP A 383 37.47 19.20 10.37
CA TRP A 383 37.60 17.99 9.57
C TRP A 383 37.22 18.31 8.13
N THR A 384 38.15 18.04 7.20
CA THR A 384 37.91 18.14 5.76
C THR A 384 37.23 16.88 5.22
N PRO A 385 36.65 16.91 4.00
CA PRO A 385 36.16 15.70 3.34
C PRO A 385 37.23 14.61 3.23
N LEU A 386 38.50 14.99 3.02
CA LEU A 386 39.63 14.06 2.98
C LEU A 386 39.87 13.41 4.34
N PHE A 387 39.83 14.19 5.42
CA PHE A 387 39.96 13.65 6.77
C PHE A 387 38.88 12.59 7.05
N LEU A 388 37.62 12.88 6.68
CA LEU A 388 36.49 11.96 6.89
C LEU A 388 36.60 10.68 6.05
N ALA A 389 36.97 10.80 4.77
CA ALA A 389 37.18 9.64 3.89
C ALA A 389 38.32 8.75 4.40
N CYS A 390 39.40 9.34 4.90
CA CYS A 390 40.52 8.62 5.51
C CYS A 390 40.16 7.97 6.85
N LEU A 391 39.35 8.64 7.68
CA LEU A 391 38.87 8.09 8.95
C LEU A 391 38.07 6.80 8.73
N GLN A 392 37.20 6.78 7.71
CA GLN A 392 36.33 5.66 7.40
C GLN A 392 36.95 4.64 6.41
N GLY A 393 38.11 4.94 5.84
CA GLY A 393 38.84 4.01 4.96
C GLY A 393 38.31 3.95 3.53
N HIS A 394 37.56 4.96 3.08
CA HIS A 394 36.95 5.00 1.76
C HIS A 394 37.95 5.42 0.68
N LEU A 395 38.81 4.47 0.27
CA LEU A 395 39.90 4.70 -0.70
C LEU A 395 39.44 5.39 -1.99
N ALA A 396 38.26 5.03 -2.52
CA ALA A 396 37.75 5.60 -3.75
C ALA A 396 37.45 7.11 -3.60
N CYS A 397 36.82 7.51 -2.48
CA CYS A 397 36.63 8.91 -2.13
C CYS A 397 37.95 9.63 -1.89
N VAL A 398 38.91 8.99 -1.19
CA VAL A 398 40.26 9.54 -0.98
C VAL A 398 40.92 9.86 -2.34
N ARG A 399 40.89 8.92 -3.29
CA ARG A 399 41.42 9.14 -4.63
C ARG A 399 40.72 10.29 -5.34
N ALA A 400 39.38 10.30 -5.34
CA ALA A 400 38.61 11.38 -5.97
C ALA A 400 38.99 12.77 -5.44
N LEU A 401 39.15 12.91 -4.12
CA LEU A 401 39.55 14.17 -3.49
C LEU A 401 41.00 14.57 -3.84
N LEU A 402 41.92 13.61 -3.85
CA LEU A 402 43.32 13.85 -4.23
C LEU A 402 43.45 14.23 -5.71
N ASP A 403 42.66 13.60 -6.60
CA ASP A 403 42.60 13.92 -8.03
C ASP A 403 42.17 15.39 -8.25
N THR A 404 41.31 15.94 -7.39
CA THR A 404 40.89 17.35 -7.39
C THR A 404 41.77 18.28 -6.56
N GLY A 405 42.85 17.74 -5.99
CA GLY A 405 43.90 18.52 -5.37
C GLY A 405 43.76 18.77 -3.87
N ALA A 406 43.02 17.93 -3.15
CA ALA A 406 42.88 18.01 -1.70
C ALA A 406 44.22 18.11 -0.95
N TYR A 407 44.28 18.96 0.08
CA TYR A 407 45.46 19.15 0.92
C TYR A 407 45.60 18.02 1.94
N VAL A 408 46.65 17.22 1.77
CA VAL A 408 46.91 16.01 2.57
C VAL A 408 47.33 16.29 4.02
N GLU A 409 47.79 17.50 4.32
CA GLU A 409 48.32 17.89 5.63
C GLU A 409 47.36 18.82 6.41
N ALA A 410 46.08 18.89 6.03
CA ALA A 410 45.08 19.64 6.78
C ALA A 410 45.03 19.16 8.24
N VAL A 411 44.99 20.09 9.20
CA VAL A 411 45.06 19.80 10.64
C VAL A 411 43.70 20.04 11.29
N ALA A 412 43.14 19.01 11.90
CA ALA A 412 41.93 19.10 12.72
C ALA A 412 42.19 19.78 14.07
N ASN A 413 41.12 20.17 14.79
CA ASN A 413 41.23 20.83 16.10
C ASN A 413 41.99 20.01 17.16
N ASN A 414 42.04 18.69 17.01
CA ASN A 414 42.78 17.78 17.89
C ASN A 414 44.23 17.51 17.41
N GLY A 415 44.75 18.30 16.47
CA GLY A 415 46.09 18.17 15.91
C GLY A 415 46.28 17.01 14.93
N ARG A 416 45.22 16.24 14.61
CA ARG A 416 45.30 15.11 13.69
C ARG A 416 45.18 15.55 12.24
N THR A 417 45.94 14.88 11.38
CA THR A 417 45.85 15.00 9.90
C THR A 417 45.08 13.82 9.31
N PRO A 418 44.68 13.86 8.02
CA PRO A 418 44.10 12.71 7.33
C PRO A 418 44.94 11.43 7.45
N LEU A 419 46.28 11.56 7.45
CA LEU A 419 47.20 10.43 7.64
C LEU A 419 47.07 9.83 9.05
N HIS A 420 46.99 10.66 10.09
CA HIS A 420 46.73 10.17 11.46
C HIS A 420 45.41 9.41 11.54
N ALA A 421 44.36 9.90 10.88
CA ALA A 421 43.05 9.24 10.85
C ALA A 421 43.09 7.87 10.15
N ALA A 422 43.74 7.78 8.99
CA ALA A 422 43.91 6.52 8.26
C ALA A 422 44.75 5.49 9.04
N CYS A 423 45.86 5.93 9.64
CA CYS A 423 46.73 5.06 10.45
C CYS A 423 46.02 4.55 11.72
N SER A 424 45.33 5.44 12.43
CA SER A 424 44.66 5.11 13.70
C SER A 424 43.57 4.04 13.55
N ASN A 425 43.00 3.92 12.34
CA ASN A 425 41.94 2.95 12.02
C ASN A 425 42.43 1.80 11.11
N GLY A 426 43.73 1.71 10.82
CA GLY A 426 44.32 0.58 10.08
C GLY A 426 44.06 0.58 8.57
N HIS A 427 43.72 1.72 7.97
CA HIS A 427 43.36 1.83 6.55
C HIS A 427 44.58 1.91 5.63
N ALA A 428 45.32 0.80 5.50
CA ALA A 428 46.60 0.74 4.79
C ALA A 428 46.54 1.29 3.35
N ALA A 429 45.45 1.01 2.61
CA ALA A 429 45.32 1.51 1.24
C ALA A 429 45.18 3.05 1.17
N CYS A 430 44.48 3.65 2.14
CA CYS A 430 44.37 5.10 2.26
C CYS A 430 45.72 5.72 2.66
N VAL A 431 46.46 5.08 3.58
CA VAL A 431 47.83 5.48 3.95
C VAL A 431 48.72 5.50 2.71
N CYS A 432 48.72 4.43 1.92
CA CYS A 432 49.48 4.38 0.67
C CYS A 432 49.07 5.52 -0.26
N ALA A 433 47.78 5.75 -0.50
CA ALA A 433 47.31 6.82 -1.38
C ALA A 433 47.78 8.22 -0.93
N LEU A 434 47.71 8.52 0.37
CA LEU A 434 48.16 9.79 0.93
C LEU A 434 49.68 9.99 0.78
N LEU A 435 50.48 8.96 1.07
CA LEU A 435 51.94 9.04 0.94
C LEU A 435 52.39 9.24 -0.51
N HIS A 436 51.73 8.59 -1.47
CA HIS A 436 52.00 8.80 -2.88
C HIS A 436 51.64 10.23 -3.32
N ALA A 437 50.51 10.77 -2.87
CA ALA A 437 50.12 12.15 -3.21
C ALA A 437 51.06 13.20 -2.58
N GLY A 438 51.54 12.97 -1.35
CA GLY A 438 52.48 13.86 -0.67
C GLY A 438 53.86 13.91 -1.32
N SER A 439 54.38 12.78 -1.83
CA SER A 439 55.69 12.73 -2.49
C SER A 439 55.73 13.47 -3.83
N HIS A 440 54.62 13.47 -4.58
CA HIS A 440 54.52 14.19 -5.85
C HIS A 440 54.40 15.73 -5.68
N ARG A 441 53.80 16.22 -4.59
CA ARG A 441 53.70 17.67 -4.31
C ARG A 441 54.98 18.26 -3.73
N GLY A 442 55.74 17.49 -2.94
CA GLY A 442 57.09 17.88 -2.49
C GLY A 442 58.09 18.11 -3.64
N ALA A 443 57.83 17.55 -4.82
CA ALA A 443 58.65 17.76 -6.02
C ALA A 443 58.21 18.96 -6.88
N ALA A 444 56.96 19.44 -6.73
CA ALA A 444 56.39 20.53 -7.53
C ALA A 444 56.37 21.89 -6.81
N MET A 445 56.71 21.93 -5.51
CA MET A 445 56.88 23.15 -4.71
C MET A 445 58.35 23.28 -4.25
N GLN A 446 59.24 23.68 -5.14
CA GLN A 446 60.29 24.65 -4.78
C GLN A 446 59.93 25.93 -5.53
N PRO A 447 59.60 27.02 -4.81
CA PRO A 447 60.66 27.83 -4.22
C PRO A 447 60.35 28.46 -2.84
N ASP A 448 61.44 28.81 -2.15
CA ASP A 448 61.59 29.78 -1.06
C ASP A 448 60.61 29.77 0.13
N PHE A 449 60.99 29.06 1.19
CA PHE A 449 61.09 29.70 2.50
C PHE A 449 62.36 29.22 3.22
N GLY A 450 63.40 30.04 3.13
CA GLY A 450 64.53 29.97 4.04
C GLY A 450 64.11 30.33 5.47
N ARG A 451 64.78 29.68 6.42
CA ARG A 451 64.86 29.98 7.86
C ARG A 451 63.60 29.75 8.68
N ILE A 452 63.50 28.55 9.25
CA ILE A 452 63.52 28.38 10.72
C ILE A 452 63.89 26.94 11.09
N ALA A 453 65.20 26.69 11.17
CA ALA A 453 65.77 25.62 11.98
C ALA A 453 66.68 26.30 13.01
N SER A 454 66.19 26.43 14.26
CA SER A 454 67.00 26.25 15.48
C SER A 454 66.17 26.56 16.72
N THR A 455 65.79 25.51 17.46
CA THR A 455 65.79 25.37 18.93
C THR A 455 65.06 24.04 19.21
N ALA A 456 65.77 22.92 19.38
CA ALA A 456 66.25 22.39 20.67
C ALA A 456 65.04 22.02 21.59
N CYS A 457 64.89 20.81 22.11
CA CYS A 457 65.90 19.99 22.80
C CYS A 457 65.50 18.50 22.87
N THR A 458 66.54 17.70 23.09
CA THR A 458 66.64 16.43 23.84
C THR A 458 65.48 16.01 24.72
#